data_AF-A0A6G2BJ07-F1
#
_entry.id   AF-A0A6G2BJ07-F1
#
_cell.length_a   1.000
_cell.length_b   1.000
_cell.length_c   1.000
_cell.angle_alpha   90.00
_cell.angle_beta   90.00
_cell.angle_gamma   90.00
#
_symmetry.space_group_name_H-M   'P 1'
#
loop_
_entity.id
_entity.type
_entity.pdbx_description
1 polymer ?
#
loop_
_entity_poly.entity_id
_entity_poly.type
_entity_poly.pdbx_seq_one_letter_code
_entity_poly.pdbx_strand_id
1 'polypeptide(L)'
;MPNPYRFSPGFIHRWETRLKKIIWIGFAAGAALVLVGLGLGGMFDGRVSDDDPLWSVVWGVLWAGVAVAGLALLVPLLIACLLGGLAIHRHGWVPGLLTYVGILGVSVGSTLGGWLVYAGVGALVAGVLGFFLVGHLAKVPMSIGPFRVGSD
;
A
#
# COMPACT_ATOMS: atom_id res chain seq x y z
N MET A 1 14.88 -23.80 15.43
CA MET A 1 13.44 -24.18 15.44
C MET A 1 12.96 -24.26 14.00
N PRO A 2 12.19 -25.29 13.60
CA PRO A 2 11.60 -25.34 12.27
C PRO A 2 10.70 -24.12 12.07
N ASN A 3 10.80 -23.49 10.89
CA ASN A 3 10.06 -22.28 10.57
C ASN A 3 8.57 -22.63 10.40
N PRO A 4 7.65 -22.10 11.23
CA PRO A 4 6.22 -22.38 11.11
C PRO A 4 5.59 -21.65 9.91
N TYR A 5 6.29 -20.69 9.30
CA TYR A 5 5.84 -19.98 8.11
C TYR A 5 6.18 -20.71 6.83
N ARG A 6 5.32 -20.53 5.82
CA ARG A 6 5.49 -21.10 4.49
C ARG A 6 6.69 -20.52 3.73
N PHE A 7 7.09 -19.29 4.05
CA PHE A 7 8.28 -18.65 3.49
C PHE A 7 9.41 -18.58 4.50
N SER A 8 10.64 -18.79 4.02
CA SER A 8 11.84 -18.68 4.86
C SER A 8 12.07 -17.23 5.31
N PRO A 9 12.71 -17.01 6.48
CA PRO A 9 13.07 -15.66 6.94
C PRO A 9 13.89 -14.88 5.90
N GLY A 10 14.79 -15.58 5.19
CA GLY A 10 15.57 -14.99 4.11
C GLY A 10 14.72 -14.55 2.92
N PHE A 11 13.63 -15.24 2.60
CA PHE A 11 12.68 -14.79 1.57
C PHE A 11 11.95 -13.52 2.01
N ILE A 12 11.45 -13.50 3.25
CA ILE A 12 10.73 -12.37 3.83
C ILE A 12 11.63 -11.13 3.83
N HIS A 13 12.86 -11.24 4.35
CA HIS A 13 13.80 -10.13 4.42
C HIS A 13 14.20 -9.59 3.04
N ARG A 14 14.38 -10.47 2.03
CA ARG A 14 14.66 -10.04 0.65
C ARG A 14 13.49 -9.26 0.06
N TRP A 15 12.27 -9.72 0.26
CA TRP A 15 11.08 -9.03 -0.26
C TRP A 15 10.82 -7.73 0.47
N GLU A 16 10.98 -7.68 1.78
CA GLU A 16 10.91 -6.45 2.56
C GLU A 16 11.89 -5.40 2.02
N THR A 17 13.15 -5.79 1.79
CA THR A 17 14.17 -4.89 1.24
C THR A 17 13.80 -4.41 -0.17
N ARG A 18 13.27 -5.29 -1.02
CA ARG A 18 12.81 -4.93 -2.38
C ARG A 18 11.64 -3.96 -2.35
N LEU A 19 10.63 -4.22 -1.53
CA LEU A 19 9.44 -3.37 -1.40
C LEU A 19 9.83 -1.97 -0.89
N LYS A 20 10.68 -1.90 0.14
CA LYS A 20 11.24 -0.63 0.62
C LYS A 20 11.96 0.14 -0.49
N LYS A 21 12.82 -0.52 -1.27
CA LYS A 21 13.51 0.11 -2.41
C LYS A 21 12.54 0.62 -3.47
N ILE A 22 11.52 -0.17 -3.83
CA ILE A 22 10.51 0.24 -4.82
C ILE A 22 9.76 1.48 -4.34
N ILE A 23 9.34 1.52 -3.07
CA ILE A 23 8.67 2.68 -2.47
C ILE A 23 9.57 3.92 -2.58
N TRP A 24 10.82 3.83 -2.12
CA TRP A 24 11.74 4.97 -2.15
C TRP A 24 12.04 5.47 -3.56
N ILE A 25 12.34 4.56 -4.49
CA ILE A 25 12.66 4.92 -5.89
C ILE A 25 11.44 5.54 -6.57
N GLY A 26 10.27 4.91 -6.44
CA GLY A 26 9.05 5.39 -7.09
C GLY A 26 8.55 6.70 -6.48
N PHE A 27 8.65 6.87 -5.16
CA PHE A 27 8.32 8.13 -4.51
C PHE A 27 9.28 9.26 -4.93
N ALA A 28 10.59 8.99 -4.99
CA ALA A 28 11.58 9.95 -5.46
C ALA A 28 11.34 10.34 -6.93
N ALA A 29 11.05 9.37 -7.79
CA ALA A 29 10.72 9.62 -9.20
C ALA A 29 9.43 10.46 -9.35
N GLY A 30 8.38 10.13 -8.60
CA GLY A 30 7.14 10.90 -8.59
C GLY A 30 7.33 12.33 -8.09
N ALA A 31 8.09 12.51 -7.00
CA ALA A 31 8.43 13.83 -6.49
C ALA A 31 9.23 14.66 -7.50
N ALA A 32 10.20 14.05 -8.20
CA ALA A 32 10.96 14.72 -9.25
C ALA A 32 10.06 15.19 -10.41
N LEU A 33 9.11 14.36 -10.85
CA LEU A 33 8.13 14.74 -11.87
C LEU A 33 7.25 15.91 -11.42
N VAL A 34 6.76 15.89 -10.17
CA VAL A 34 5.97 17.01 -9.63
C VAL A 34 6.80 18.29 -9.61
N LEU A 35 8.07 18.24 -9.18
CA LEU A 35 8.96 19.40 -9.19
C LEU A 35 9.22 19.94 -10.59
N VAL A 36 9.37 19.06 -11.60
CA VAL A 36 9.48 19.46 -13.01
C VAL A 36 8.19 20.14 -13.48
N GLY A 37 7.02 19.57 -13.15
CA GLY A 37 5.73 20.17 -13.47
C GLY A 37 5.56 21.57 -12.86
N LEU A 38 5.90 21.73 -11.58
CA LEU A 38 5.87 23.03 -10.89
C LEU A 38 6.86 24.02 -11.51
N GLY A 39 8.06 23.56 -11.88
CA GLY A 39 9.05 24.39 -12.57
C GLY A 39 8.57 24.88 -13.93
N LEU A 40 7.94 24.01 -14.72
CA LEU A 40 7.32 24.39 -16.00
C LEU A 40 6.17 25.38 -15.77
N GLY A 41 5.30 25.13 -14.80
CA GLY A 41 4.20 26.03 -14.44
C GLY A 41 4.70 27.43 -14.05
N GLY A 42 5.73 27.51 -13.20
CA GLY A 42 6.33 28.79 -12.81
C GLY A 42 7.02 29.55 -13.96
N MET A 43 7.48 28.85 -15.00
CA MET A 43 8.03 29.51 -16.20
C MET A 43 6.96 30.06 -17.14
N PHE A 44 5.75 29.48 -17.13
CA PHE A 44 4.64 29.89 -17.99
C PHE A 44 3.70 30.90 -17.33
N ASP A 45 3.71 30.96 -16.00
CA ASP A 45 2.93 31.91 -15.21
C ASP A 45 3.19 33.36 -15.66
N GLY A 46 2.12 34.05 -16.08
CA GLY A 46 2.16 35.41 -16.61
C GLY A 46 2.79 35.59 -18.00
N ARG A 47 3.32 34.53 -18.63
CA ARG A 47 3.91 34.58 -19.99
C ARG A 47 3.03 33.96 -21.07
N VAL A 48 2.15 33.06 -20.68
CA VAL A 48 1.29 32.28 -21.57
C VAL A 48 -0.15 32.43 -21.09
N SER A 49 -1.11 32.61 -22.01
CA SER A 49 -2.52 32.70 -21.64
C SER A 49 -3.01 31.40 -21.01
N ASP A 50 -3.95 31.48 -20.08
CA ASP A 50 -4.48 30.32 -19.36
C ASP A 50 -5.13 29.26 -20.29
N ASP A 51 -5.62 29.67 -21.47
CA ASP A 51 -6.22 28.79 -22.47
C ASP A 51 -5.20 28.10 -23.40
N ASP A 52 -3.89 28.33 -23.21
CA ASP A 52 -2.87 27.77 -24.08
C ASP A 52 -2.71 26.25 -23.84
N PRO A 53 -2.64 25.43 -24.91
CA PRO A 53 -2.42 23.98 -24.79
C PRO A 53 -1.14 23.60 -24.02
N LEU A 54 -0.15 24.48 -23.87
CA LEU A 54 1.03 24.24 -23.03
C LEU A 54 0.70 23.95 -21.56
N TRP A 55 -0.39 24.51 -21.03
CA TRP A 55 -0.86 24.20 -19.68
C TRP A 55 -1.27 22.74 -19.52
N SER A 56 -1.77 22.09 -20.58
CA SER A 56 -2.10 20.67 -20.55
C SER A 56 -0.87 19.78 -20.30
N VAL A 57 0.30 20.21 -20.79
CA VAL A 57 1.57 19.50 -20.57
C VAL A 57 2.01 19.63 -19.11
N VAL A 58 1.89 20.83 -18.53
CA VAL A 58 2.18 21.08 -17.11
C VAL A 58 1.31 20.20 -16.21
N TRP A 59 0.00 20.23 -16.42
CA TRP A 59 -0.94 19.39 -15.68
C TRP A 59 -0.68 17.90 -15.90
N GLY A 60 -0.38 17.50 -17.14
CA GLY A 60 -0.03 16.12 -17.47
C GLY A 60 1.18 15.62 -16.67
N VAL A 61 2.24 16.43 -16.57
CA VAL A 61 3.46 16.09 -15.80
C VAL A 61 3.16 16.03 -14.30
N LEU A 62 2.38 16.96 -13.76
CA LEU A 62 1.98 16.95 -12.35
C LEU A 62 1.17 15.70 -12.00
N TRP A 63 0.14 15.38 -12.79
CA TRP A 63 -0.68 14.19 -12.58
C TRP A 63 0.12 12.89 -12.76
N ALA A 64 1.05 12.85 -13.73
CA ALA A 64 1.96 11.73 -13.88
C ALA A 64 2.83 11.54 -12.63
N GLY A 65 3.37 12.63 -12.06
CA GLY A 65 4.15 12.57 -10.82
C GLY A 65 3.35 12.04 -9.63
N VAL A 66 2.12 12.53 -9.44
CA VAL A 66 1.20 12.04 -8.41
C VAL A 66 0.86 10.56 -8.62
N ALA A 67 0.55 10.16 -9.85
CA ALA A 67 0.24 8.77 -10.17
C ALA A 67 1.43 7.83 -9.92
N VAL A 68 2.65 8.23 -10.31
CA VAL A 68 3.87 7.45 -10.09
C VAL A 68 4.14 7.31 -8.58
N ALA A 69 4.08 8.40 -7.81
CA ALA A 69 4.26 8.35 -6.36
C ALA A 69 3.17 7.50 -5.67
N GLY A 70 1.92 7.63 -6.10
CA GLY A 70 0.79 6.85 -5.58
C GLY A 70 0.95 5.36 -5.87
N LEU A 71 1.24 4.98 -7.11
CA LEU A 71 1.46 3.57 -7.50
C LEU A 71 2.67 2.96 -6.79
N ALA A 72 3.71 3.75 -6.55
CA ALA A 72 4.89 3.34 -5.79
C ALA A 72 4.58 2.99 -4.32
N LEU A 73 3.45 3.47 -3.78
CA LEU A 73 2.97 3.11 -2.45
C LEU A 73 1.94 1.97 -2.52
N LEU A 74 0.96 2.10 -3.42
CA LEU A 74 -0.18 1.18 -3.51
C LEU A 74 0.23 -0.23 -3.92
N VAL A 75 1.08 -0.36 -4.93
CA VAL A 75 1.48 -1.68 -5.45
C VAL A 75 2.32 -2.45 -4.41
N PRO A 76 3.36 -1.86 -3.80
CA PRO A 76 4.11 -2.54 -2.74
C PRO A 76 3.26 -2.87 -1.52
N LEU A 77 2.30 -2.01 -1.15
CA LEU A 77 1.38 -2.26 -0.06
C LEU A 77 0.50 -3.50 -0.34
N LEU A 78 -0.09 -3.59 -1.54
CA LEU A 78 -0.86 -4.77 -1.96
C LEU A 78 0.00 -6.04 -1.87
N ILE A 79 1.21 -6.00 -2.43
CA ILE A 79 2.12 -7.14 -2.41
C ILE A 79 2.47 -7.52 -0.97
N ALA A 80 2.73 -6.55 -0.08
CA ALA A 80 3.02 -6.80 1.33
C ALA A 80 1.83 -7.49 2.03
N CYS A 81 0.60 -7.00 1.83
CA CYS A 81 -0.60 -7.60 2.43
C CYS A 81 -0.83 -9.03 1.93
N LEU A 82 -0.69 -9.27 0.62
CA LEU A 82 -0.85 -10.60 0.03
C LEU A 82 0.25 -11.57 0.48
N LEU A 83 1.52 -11.14 0.47
CA LEU A 83 2.64 -11.96 0.93
C LEU A 83 2.55 -12.27 2.41
N GLY A 84 2.13 -11.31 3.24
CA GLY A 84 1.88 -11.53 4.66
C GLY A 84 0.87 -12.65 4.89
N GLY A 85 -0.23 -12.65 4.13
CA GLY A 85 -1.24 -13.71 4.18
C GLY A 85 -0.73 -15.06 3.68
N LEU A 86 -0.08 -15.05 2.52
CA LEU A 86 0.48 -16.25 1.89
C LEU A 86 1.60 -16.89 2.73
N ALA A 87 2.29 -16.12 3.57
CA ALA A 87 3.28 -16.61 4.50
C ALA A 87 2.68 -17.53 5.57
N ILE A 88 1.42 -17.32 5.94
CA ILE A 88 0.69 -18.12 6.93
C ILE A 88 0.04 -19.32 6.26
N HIS A 89 -0.70 -19.12 5.16
CA HIS A 89 -1.43 -20.19 4.50
C HIS A 89 -1.69 -19.89 3.02
N ARG A 90 -1.94 -20.93 2.20
CA ARG A 90 -2.24 -20.76 0.76
C ARG A 90 -3.46 -19.87 0.48
N HIS A 91 -4.44 -19.84 1.39
CA HIS A 91 -5.64 -19.00 1.30
C HIS A 91 -5.52 -17.67 2.05
N GLY A 92 -4.38 -17.40 2.69
CA GLY A 92 -4.16 -16.15 3.42
C GLY A 92 -4.13 -14.91 2.50
N TRP A 93 -4.10 -15.08 1.18
CA TRP A 93 -4.28 -13.97 0.25
C TRP A 93 -5.64 -13.27 0.43
N VAL A 94 -6.69 -13.98 0.87
CA VAL A 94 -8.03 -13.40 1.10
C VAL A 94 -8.02 -12.36 2.23
N PRO A 95 -7.58 -12.68 3.47
CA PRO A 95 -7.46 -11.67 4.51
C PRO A 95 -6.43 -10.59 4.16
N GLY A 96 -5.37 -10.93 3.41
CA GLY A 96 -4.43 -9.94 2.87
C GLY A 96 -5.11 -8.92 1.96
N LEU A 97 -5.88 -9.38 0.98
CA LEU A 97 -6.62 -8.51 0.05
C LEU A 97 -7.67 -7.67 0.79
N LEU A 98 -8.41 -8.28 1.72
CA LEU A 98 -9.42 -7.58 2.50
C LEU A 98 -8.80 -6.47 3.35
N THR A 99 -7.62 -6.71 3.92
CA THR A 99 -6.85 -5.71 4.67
C THR A 99 -6.42 -4.57 3.75
N TYR A 100 -5.90 -4.88 2.56
CA TYR A 100 -5.53 -3.86 1.57
C TYR A 100 -6.74 -2.98 1.18
N VAL A 101 -7.87 -3.60 0.84
CA VAL A 101 -9.12 -2.88 0.52
C VAL A 101 -9.59 -2.04 1.70
N GLY A 102 -9.48 -2.54 2.92
CA GLY A 102 -9.80 -1.77 4.13
C GLY A 102 -8.93 -0.53 4.30
N ILE A 103 -7.61 -0.64 4.08
CA ILE A 103 -6.68 0.51 4.09
C ILE A 103 -7.11 1.55 3.03
N LEU A 104 -7.42 1.10 1.82
CA LEU A 104 -7.91 1.99 0.75
C LEU A 104 -9.25 2.63 1.12
N GLY A 105 -10.19 1.86 1.66
CA GLY A 105 -11.50 2.36 2.07
C GLY A 105 -11.40 3.44 3.15
N VAL A 106 -10.53 3.27 4.13
CA VAL A 106 -10.28 4.29 5.17
C VAL A 106 -9.61 5.53 4.58
N SER A 107 -8.56 5.37 3.78
CA SER A 107 -7.79 6.50 3.21
C SER A 107 -8.57 7.29 2.16
N VAL A 108 -9.34 6.62 1.31
CA VAL A 108 -10.26 7.27 0.37
C VAL A 108 -11.45 7.88 1.13
N GLY A 109 -11.99 7.16 2.10
CA GLY A 109 -13.10 7.62 2.94
C GLY A 109 -12.78 8.87 3.75
N SER A 110 -11.55 8.99 4.27
CA SER A 110 -11.12 10.21 4.97
C SER A 110 -11.06 11.44 4.07
N THR A 111 -10.99 11.23 2.76
CA THR A 111 -10.95 12.29 1.75
C THR A 111 -12.34 12.60 1.19
N LEU A 112 -13.18 11.58 0.97
CA LEU A 112 -14.47 11.70 0.26
C LEU A 112 -15.73 11.62 1.15
N GLY A 113 -15.62 11.21 2.43
CA GLY A 113 -16.72 11.29 3.41
C GLY A 113 -17.24 9.96 4.00
N GLY A 114 -18.12 10.12 4.99
CA GLY A 114 -18.18 9.33 6.24
C GLY A 114 -18.54 7.84 6.20
N TRP A 115 -19.26 7.31 5.21
CA TRP A 115 -19.63 5.88 5.24
C TRP A 115 -18.49 4.96 4.77
N LEU A 116 -17.64 5.43 3.85
CA LEU A 116 -16.49 4.67 3.36
C LEU A 116 -15.48 4.41 4.46
N VAL A 117 -15.33 5.34 5.41
CA VAL A 117 -14.45 5.16 6.57
C VAL A 117 -14.93 3.97 7.41
N TYR A 118 -16.23 3.92 7.74
CA TYR A 118 -16.79 2.81 8.50
C TYR A 118 -16.70 1.48 7.74
N ALA A 119 -16.98 1.48 6.44
CA ALA A 119 -16.81 0.29 5.60
C ALA A 119 -15.34 -0.17 5.54
N GLY A 120 -14.41 0.76 5.42
CA GLY A 120 -12.97 0.50 5.42
C GLY A 120 -12.47 -0.05 6.75
N VAL A 121 -12.92 0.52 7.87
CA VAL A 121 -12.62 0.01 9.21
C VAL A 121 -13.20 -1.39 9.40
N GLY A 122 -14.45 -1.62 8.97
CA GLY A 122 -15.07 -2.95 9.00
C GLY A 122 -14.26 -3.99 8.21
N ALA A 123 -13.84 -3.65 6.99
CA ALA A 123 -12.99 -4.50 6.17
C ALA A 123 -11.60 -4.74 6.81
N LEU A 124 -10.99 -3.72 7.43
CA LEU A 124 -9.73 -3.87 8.17
C LEU A 124 -9.87 -4.85 9.33
N VAL A 125 -10.90 -4.69 10.16
CA VAL A 125 -11.16 -5.58 11.30
C VAL A 125 -11.40 -7.00 10.81
N ALA A 126 -12.24 -7.19 9.78
CA ALA A 126 -12.49 -8.50 9.19
C ALA A 126 -11.22 -9.12 8.58
N GLY A 127 -10.38 -8.32 7.93
CA GLY A 127 -9.09 -8.75 7.40
C GLY A 127 -8.15 -9.26 8.49
N VAL A 128 -7.97 -8.47 9.56
CA VAL A 128 -7.15 -8.83 10.72
C VAL A 128 -7.68 -10.10 11.40
N LEU A 129 -8.99 -10.18 11.67
CA LEU A 129 -9.59 -11.39 12.23
C LEU A 129 -9.42 -12.60 11.30
N GLY A 130 -9.50 -12.39 9.99
CA GLY A 130 -9.23 -13.42 8.99
C GLY A 130 -7.79 -13.91 9.04
N PHE A 131 -6.80 -13.03 9.27
CA PHE A 131 -5.42 -13.42 9.55
C PHE A 131 -5.34 -14.31 10.79
N PHE A 132 -5.99 -13.93 11.90
CA PHE A 132 -6.06 -14.74 13.13
C PHE A 132 -6.67 -16.11 12.91
N LEU A 133 -7.82 -16.17 12.23
CA LEU A 133 -8.50 -17.41 11.91
C LEU A 133 -7.61 -18.33 11.06
N VAL A 134 -7.02 -17.79 9.99
CA VAL A 134 -6.14 -18.55 9.10
C VAL A 134 -4.86 -19.01 9.84
N GLY A 135 -4.28 -18.16 10.69
CA GLY A 135 -3.11 -18.52 11.51
C GLY A 135 -3.41 -19.61 12.53
N HIS A 136 -4.57 -19.54 13.19
CA HIS A 136 -5.03 -20.57 14.12
C HIS A 136 -5.24 -21.92 13.41
N LEU A 137 -5.94 -21.91 12.27
CA LEU A 137 -6.16 -23.12 11.47
C LEU A 137 -4.86 -23.71 10.92
N ALA A 138 -3.89 -22.86 10.59
CA ALA A 138 -2.57 -23.26 10.10
C ALA A 138 -1.57 -23.61 11.22
N LYS A 139 -1.97 -23.52 12.51
CA LYS A 139 -1.11 -23.72 13.69
C LYS A 139 0.16 -22.86 13.67
N VAL A 140 0.05 -21.65 13.12
CA VAL A 140 1.13 -20.67 13.11
C VAL A 140 1.01 -19.85 14.40
N PRO A 141 2.10 -19.67 15.18
CA PRO A 141 2.04 -18.89 16.40
C PRO A 141 1.68 -17.44 16.08
N MET A 142 0.61 -16.94 16.70
CA MET A 142 0.10 -15.59 16.53
C MET A 142 0.25 -14.85 17.86
N SER A 143 0.85 -13.65 17.84
CA SER A 143 0.98 -12.80 19.03
C SER A 143 0.28 -11.47 18.82
N ILE A 144 -0.46 -11.02 19.83
CA ILE A 144 -0.98 -9.65 19.93
C ILE A 144 -0.24 -8.99 21.10
N GLY A 145 0.73 -8.13 20.79
CA GLY A 145 1.57 -7.52 21.81
C GLY A 145 2.31 -8.56 22.68
N PRO A 146 2.34 -8.44 24.01
CA PRO A 146 3.02 -9.41 24.88
C PRO A 146 2.27 -10.75 25.02
N PHE A 147 1.03 -10.86 24.52
CA PHE A 147 0.21 -12.05 24.67
C PHE A 147 0.31 -12.95 23.42
N ARG A 148 0.69 -14.21 23.63
CA ARG A 148 0.64 -15.27 22.61
C ARG A 148 -0.74 -15.91 22.63
N VAL A 149 -1.36 -16.05 21.45
CA VAL A 149 -2.66 -16.71 21.29
C VAL A 149 -2.45 -17.99 20.48
N GLY A 150 -2.45 -19.14 21.19
CA GLY A 150 -2.38 -20.52 20.68
C GLY A 150 -0.99 -21.03 20.32
N SER A 151 -0.61 -22.28 20.56
CA SER A 151 -1.01 -23.29 21.57
C SER A 151 0.26 -24.07 21.93
N ASP A 152 0.28 -24.69 23.11
CA ASP A 152 1.19 -25.79 23.44
C ASP A 152 1.08 -26.96 22.45
#